data_AF-A0A8J5IVF6-F1
#
_entry.id   AF-A0A8J5IVF6-F1
#
_cell.length_a   1.000
_cell.length_b   1.000
_cell.length_c   1.000
_cell.angle_alpha   90.00
_cell.angle_beta   90.00
_cell.angle_gamma   90.00
#
_symmetry.space_group_name_H-M   'P 1'
#
loop_
_entity.id
_entity.type
_entity.pdbx_description
1 polymer ?
#
loop_
_entity_poly.entity_id
_entity_poly.type
_entity_poly.pdbx_seq_one_letter_code
_entity_poly.pdbx_strand_id
1 'polypeptide(L)'
;DGCRMLMLDSLRVHKMESGKQYLEDTCCTKVQYVPPGITGLSQPMDVSVMRSFESNIQDHEFSKKANERHLLLSHIIGKAWEMVDDKTVISGFRDANHFPVGPRDANGRFRTYLLPPPAVVDK
;
A
#
# COMPACT_ATOMS: atom_id res chain seq x y z
N ASP A 1 14.03 -14.10 -9.78
CA ASP A 1 13.50 -13.62 -8.48
C ASP A 1 13.05 -12.17 -8.56
N GLY A 2 11.76 -11.92 -8.78
CA GLY A 2 11.20 -10.57 -8.61
C GLY A 2 10.98 -10.32 -7.12
N CYS A 3 11.79 -9.49 -6.48
CA CYS A 3 11.64 -9.20 -5.06
C CYS A 3 10.44 -8.27 -4.85
N ARG A 4 9.38 -8.76 -4.19
CA ARG A 4 8.27 -7.93 -3.70
C ARG A 4 8.68 -7.34 -2.37
N MET A 5 8.32 -6.08 -2.13
CA MET A 5 8.59 -5.41 -0.86
C MET A 5 7.28 -4.85 -0.31
N LEU A 6 7.02 -5.13 0.97
CA LEU A 6 5.94 -4.53 1.74
C LEU A 6 6.56 -3.61 2.79
N MET A 7 6.18 -2.33 2.76
CA MET A 7 6.64 -1.36 3.75
C MET A 7 5.49 -0.96 4.67
N LEU A 8 5.71 -1.11 5.98
CA LEU A 8 4.70 -0.84 7.01
C LEU A 8 5.27 0.12 8.06
N ASP A 9 4.37 0.74 8.83
CA ASP A 9 4.80 1.48 10.01
C ASP A 9 5.32 0.51 11.10
N SER A 10 5.93 1.06 12.15
CA SER A 10 6.50 0.26 13.24
C SER A 10 5.51 -0.13 14.34
N LEU A 11 4.19 -0.06 14.11
CA LEU A 11 3.19 -0.41 15.12
C LEU A 11 3.32 -1.88 15.54
N ARG A 12 3.04 -2.16 16.82
CA ARG A 12 3.15 -3.52 17.39
C ARG A 12 2.34 -4.56 16.63
N VAL A 13 1.17 -4.18 16.12
CA VAL A 13 0.28 -5.06 15.35
C VAL A 13 0.87 -5.47 14.00
N HIS A 14 1.74 -4.64 13.40
CA HIS A 14 2.40 -4.96 12.14
C HIS A 14 3.66 -5.82 12.33
N LYS A 15 4.27 -5.80 13.52
CA LYS A 15 5.48 -6.55 13.86
C LYS A 15 5.20 -7.97 14.39
N MET A 16 4.12 -8.59 13.94
CA MET A 16 3.85 -9.99 14.29
C MET A 16 4.81 -10.89 13.51
N GLU A 17 5.70 -11.59 14.23
CA GLU A 17 6.73 -12.45 13.63
C GLU A 17 6.14 -13.50 12.69
N SER A 18 5.02 -14.11 13.07
CA SER A 18 4.32 -15.10 12.24
C SER A 18 3.84 -14.52 10.90
N GLY A 19 3.36 -13.27 10.90
CA GLY A 19 2.94 -12.58 9.68
C GLY A 19 4.12 -12.25 8.78
N LYS A 20 5.22 -11.75 9.36
CA LYS A 20 6.46 -11.46 8.64
C LYS A 20 7.04 -12.73 8.01
N GLN A 21 7.19 -13.79 8.80
CA GLN A 21 7.74 -15.07 8.35
C GLN A 21 6.92 -15.65 7.19
N TYR A 22 5.59 -15.60 7.29
CA TYR A 22 4.71 -16.05 6.20
C TYR A 22 4.92 -15.23 4.91
N LEU A 23 4.99 -13.90 5.02
CA LEU A 23 5.22 -13.03 3.86
C LEU A 23 6.58 -13.26 3.21
N GLU A 24 7.64 -13.41 4.00
CA GLU A 24 8.99 -13.61 3.50
C GLU A 24 9.18 -15.02 2.92
N ASP A 25 8.78 -16.07 3.65
CA ASP A 25 9.01 -17.46 3.27
C ASP A 25 8.03 -17.98 2.22
N THR A 26 6.73 -17.64 2.38
CA THR A 26 5.65 -18.21 1.54
C THR A 26 5.31 -17.29 0.37
N CYS A 27 5.35 -15.97 0.57
CA CYS A 27 4.94 -14.99 -0.46
C CYS A 27 6.11 -14.30 -1.16
N CYS A 28 7.35 -14.66 -0.83
CA CYS A 28 8.57 -14.04 -1.36
C CYS A 28 8.55 -12.50 -1.28
N THR A 29 7.97 -11.97 -0.21
CA THR A 29 7.77 -10.53 0.01
C THR A 29 8.59 -10.08 1.20
N LYS A 30 9.60 -9.25 0.94
CA LYS A 30 10.44 -8.65 1.98
C LYS A 30 9.63 -7.61 2.77
N VAL A 31 9.64 -7.71 4.10
CA VAL A 31 8.94 -6.73 4.94
C VAL A 31 9.94 -5.70 5.48
N GLN A 32 9.64 -4.42 5.29
CA GLN A 32 10.41 -3.30 5.83
C GLN A 32 9.53 -2.47 6.76
N TYR A 33 10.03 -2.19 7.96
CA TYR A 33 9.34 -1.33 8.92
C TYR A 33 9.96 0.06 8.92
N VAL A 34 9.12 1.08 8.78
CA VAL A 34 9.53 2.47 8.96
C VAL A 34 9.64 2.77 10.45
N PRO A 35 10.76 3.34 10.93
CA PRO A 35 10.93 3.76 12.31
C PRO A 35 9.79 4.68 12.79
N PRO A 36 9.39 4.60 14.08
CA PRO A 36 8.41 5.52 14.64
C PRO A 36 8.88 6.98 14.53
N GLY A 37 7.94 7.90 14.32
CA GLY A 37 8.21 9.34 14.31
C GLY A 37 8.69 9.91 12.98
N ILE A 38 8.91 9.08 11.94
CA ILE A 38 9.33 9.54 10.61
C ILE A 38 8.39 9.10 9.47
N THR A 39 7.20 8.58 9.79
CA THR A 39 6.26 8.06 8.78
C THR A 39 5.88 9.13 7.74
N GLY A 40 5.59 10.36 8.19
CA GLY A 40 5.31 11.49 7.30
C GLY A 40 6.49 11.95 6.42
N LEU A 41 7.69 11.38 6.58
CA LEU A 41 8.86 11.67 5.75
C LEU A 41 9.25 10.48 4.85
N SER A 42 9.04 9.25 5.32
CA SER A 42 9.55 8.05 4.66
C SER A 42 8.49 7.01 4.33
N GLN A 43 7.20 7.26 4.61
CA GLN A 43 6.11 6.43 4.11
C GLN A 43 5.41 7.13 2.93
N PRO A 44 5.49 6.57 1.70
CA PRO A 44 4.87 7.10 0.49
C PRO A 44 3.38 7.39 0.66
N MET A 45 2.69 6.53 1.43
CA MET A 45 1.30 6.72 1.81
C MET A 45 1.10 8.07 2.50
N ASP A 46 1.81 8.33 3.59
CA ASP A 46 1.68 9.56 4.37
C ASP A 46 2.24 10.79 3.65
N VAL A 47 3.31 10.63 2.88
CA VAL A 47 4.01 11.73 2.20
C VAL A 47 3.15 12.39 1.12
N SER A 48 2.36 11.61 0.38
CA SER A 48 1.61 12.15 -0.77
C SER A 48 0.22 11.53 -0.99
N VAL A 49 0.09 10.22 -0.84
CA VAL A 49 -1.12 9.49 -1.25
C VAL A 49 -2.28 9.83 -0.34
N MET A 50 -2.07 9.81 0.98
CA MET A 50 -3.08 10.10 1.99
C MET A 50 -3.61 11.52 1.84
N ARG A 51 -2.76 12.50 1.59
CA ARG A 51 -3.19 13.88 1.35
C ARG A 51 -4.11 14.00 0.13
N SER A 52 -3.73 13.38 -0.99
CA SER A 52 -4.56 13.38 -2.20
C SER A 52 -5.87 12.65 -1.96
N PHE A 53 -5.80 11.49 -1.32
CA PHE A 53 -6.96 10.69 -0.97
C PHE A 53 -7.94 11.44 -0.06
N GLU A 54 -7.46 12.09 1.00
CA GLU A 54 -8.28 12.88 1.91
C GLU A 54 -8.93 14.07 1.20
N SER A 55 -8.21 14.74 0.29
CA SER A 55 -8.79 15.83 -0.51
C SER A 55 -9.90 15.38 -1.47
N ASN A 56 -9.92 14.10 -1.80
CA ASN A 56 -10.91 13.46 -2.66
C ASN A 56 -12.16 12.99 -1.89
N ILE A 57 -12.12 12.99 -0.56
CA ILE A 57 -13.27 12.62 0.28
C ILE A 57 -14.29 13.77 0.24
N GLN A 58 -15.51 13.45 -0.20
CA GLN A 58 -16.63 14.38 -0.18
C GLN A 58 -17.31 14.34 1.18
N ASP A 59 -17.81 15.49 1.64
CA ASP A 59 -18.59 15.57 2.87
C ASP A 59 -19.98 14.96 2.67
N HIS A 60 -20.42 14.16 3.63
CA HIS A 60 -21.67 13.42 3.55
C HIS A 60 -22.31 13.30 4.93
N GLU A 61 -23.63 13.54 4.99
CA GLU A 61 -24.40 13.17 6.16
C GLU A 61 -24.51 11.64 6.28
N PHE A 62 -24.10 11.10 7.42
CA PHE A 62 -24.16 9.66 7.66
C PHE A 62 -25.49 9.24 8.27
N SER A 63 -26.05 8.13 7.76
CA SER A 63 -27.21 7.48 8.38
C SER A 63 -26.88 7.05 9.81
N LYS A 64 -27.88 7.14 10.69
CA LYS A 64 -27.79 6.61 12.07
C LYS A 64 -27.75 5.08 12.10
N LYS A 65 -28.15 4.41 11.01
CA LYS A 65 -28.10 2.94 10.91
C LYS A 65 -26.70 2.49 10.48
N ALA A 66 -26.14 1.56 11.24
CA ALA A 66 -24.78 1.08 11.03
C ALA A 66 -24.53 0.50 9.62
N ASN A 67 -25.46 -0.31 9.10
CA ASN A 67 -25.29 -0.97 7.79
C ASN A 67 -25.28 0.02 6.63
N GLU A 68 -26.25 0.96 6.61
CA GLU A 68 -26.30 2.02 5.60
C GLU A 68 -25.06 2.92 5.67
N ARG A 69 -24.60 3.22 6.89
CA ARG A 69 -23.35 3.98 7.10
C ARG A 69 -22.12 3.25 6.57
N HIS A 70 -21.98 1.95 6.81
CA HIS A 70 -20.85 1.16 6.31
C HIS A 70 -20.84 1.10 4.78
N LEU A 71 -21.99 0.84 4.15
CA LEU A 71 -22.10 0.82 2.69
C LEU A 71 -21.71 2.17 2.07
N LEU A 72 -22.19 3.26 2.66
CA LEU A 72 -21.86 4.61 2.21
C LEU A 72 -20.37 4.91 2.40
N LEU A 73 -19.78 4.58 3.56
CA LEU A 73 -18.35 4.75 3.81
C LEU A 73 -17.49 3.99 2.81
N SER A 74 -17.80 2.71 2.54
CA SER A 74 -17.07 1.90 1.56
C SER A 74 -17.14 2.51 0.16
N HIS A 75 -18.30 3.02 -0.24
CA HIS A 75 -18.49 3.70 -1.53
C HIS A 75 -17.69 5.00 -1.64
N ILE A 76 -17.71 5.83 -0.59
CA ILE A 76 -16.96 7.10 -0.55
C ILE A 76 -15.46 6.82 -0.61
N ILE A 77 -14.96 5.89 0.20
CA ILE A 77 -13.55 5.50 0.24
C ILE A 77 -13.10 4.95 -1.12
N GLY A 78 -13.90 4.05 -1.72
CA GLY A 78 -13.61 3.49 -3.05
C GLY A 78 -13.47 4.57 -4.11
N LYS A 79 -14.45 5.49 -4.18
CA LYS A 79 -14.40 6.62 -5.12
C LYS A 79 -13.23 7.56 -4.88
N ALA A 80 -12.94 7.89 -3.61
CA ALA A 80 -11.82 8.77 -3.28
C ALA A 80 -10.48 8.16 -3.70
N TRP A 81 -10.34 6.83 -3.55
CA TRP A 81 -9.16 6.07 -3.98
C TRP A 81 -9.02 6.04 -5.51
N GLU A 82 -10.10 5.79 -6.26
CA GLU A 82 -10.08 5.80 -7.73
C GLU A 82 -9.67 7.16 -8.33
N MET A 83 -9.87 8.25 -7.58
CA MET A 83 -9.45 9.60 -7.98
C MET A 83 -7.98 9.92 -7.65
N VAL A 84 -7.26 9.03 -6.97
CA VAL A 84 -5.81 9.20 -6.74
C VAL A 84 -5.06 8.82 -8.02
N ASP A 85 -4.36 9.78 -8.63
CA ASP A 85 -3.56 9.53 -9.84
C ASP A 85 -2.37 8.61 -9.54
N ASP A 86 -2.06 7.70 -10.47
CA ASP A 86 -0.88 6.83 -10.42
C ASP A 86 0.40 7.67 -10.23
N LYS A 87 0.45 8.88 -10.81
CA LYS A 87 1.58 9.81 -10.63
C LYS A 87 1.75 10.26 -9.19
N THR A 88 0.66 10.42 -8.43
CA THR A 88 0.71 10.75 -7.00
C THR A 88 1.36 9.62 -6.23
N VAL A 89 0.97 8.37 -6.51
CA VAL A 89 1.58 7.19 -5.89
C VAL A 89 3.08 7.14 -6.22
N ILE A 90 3.45 7.28 -7.49
CA ILE A 90 4.86 7.28 -7.92
C ILE A 90 5.65 8.42 -7.27
N SER A 91 5.08 9.63 -7.19
CA SER A 91 5.73 10.76 -6.51
C SER A 91 5.95 10.46 -5.04
N GLY A 92 4.98 9.86 -4.34
CA GLY A 92 5.13 9.48 -2.94
C GLY A 92 6.34 8.59 -2.68
N PHE A 93 6.57 7.60 -3.54
CA PHE A 93 7.75 6.75 -3.44
C PHE A 93 9.04 7.53 -3.68
N ARG A 94 9.06 8.40 -4.69
CA ARG A 94 10.21 9.27 -4.97
C ARG A 94 10.50 10.25 -3.83
N ASP A 95 9.48 10.91 -3.31
CA ASP A 95 9.58 11.97 -2.30
C ASP A 95 9.96 11.38 -0.94
N ALA A 96 9.52 10.14 -0.66
CA ALA A 96 9.98 9.34 0.47
C ALA A 96 11.36 8.68 0.26
N ASN A 97 12.05 8.99 -0.85
CA ASN A 97 13.37 8.47 -1.21
C ASN A 97 13.44 6.94 -1.39
N HIS A 98 12.31 6.32 -1.75
CA HIS A 98 12.20 4.89 -2.05
C HIS A 98 12.24 4.64 -3.55
N PHE A 99 13.45 4.52 -4.09
CA PHE A 99 13.65 4.18 -5.48
C PHE A 99 13.62 2.67 -5.66
N PRO A 100 12.81 2.15 -6.58
CA PRO A 100 12.91 0.74 -6.92
C PRO A 100 14.23 0.54 -7.70
N VAL A 101 15.13 -0.26 -7.13
CA VAL A 101 16.44 -0.61 -7.71
C VAL A 101 16.41 -2.07 -8.15
N GLY A 102 16.73 -2.34 -9.41
CA GLY A 102 16.71 -3.70 -9.95
C GLY A 102 16.96 -3.73 -11.46
N PRO A 103 17.30 -4.91 -12.02
CA PRO A 103 17.53 -5.06 -13.44
C PRO A 103 16.28 -4.73 -14.25
N ARG A 104 16.44 -3.91 -15.29
CA ARG A 104 15.37 -3.49 -16.20
C ARG A 104 15.54 -4.13 -17.57
N ASP A 105 14.44 -4.37 -18.26
CA ASP A 105 14.46 -4.78 -19.67
C ASP A 105 14.82 -3.59 -20.59
N ALA A 106 14.88 -3.84 -21.90
CA ALA A 106 15.18 -2.79 -22.88
C ALA A 106 14.14 -1.65 -22.91
N ASN A 107 12.94 -1.87 -22.34
CA ASN A 107 11.86 -0.89 -22.24
C ASN A 107 11.86 -0.16 -20.88
N GLY A 108 12.88 -0.37 -20.04
CA GLY A 108 12.97 0.25 -18.71
C GLY A 108 12.02 -0.35 -17.67
N ARG A 109 11.31 -1.44 -17.97
CA ARG A 109 10.46 -2.15 -17.02
C ARG A 109 11.31 -3.04 -16.13
N PHE A 110 10.95 -3.18 -14.87
CA PHE A 110 11.62 -4.15 -14.00
C PHE A 110 11.51 -5.54 -14.61
N ARG A 111 12.62 -6.27 -14.63
CA ARG A 111 12.61 -7.71 -14.93
C ARG A 111 12.00 -8.44 -13.73
N THR A 112 10.71 -8.26 -13.51
CA THR A 112 9.97 -9.00 -12.50
C THR A 112 9.73 -10.40 -13.05
N TYR A 113 10.39 -11.40 -12.49
CA TYR A 113 9.94 -12.77 -12.61
C TYR A 113 8.67 -12.87 -11.78
N LEU A 114 7.51 -12.66 -12.42
CA LEU A 114 6.22 -12.85 -11.77
C LEU A 114 6.15 -14.32 -11.35
N LEU A 115 6.41 -14.58 -10.07
CA LEU A 115 5.84 -15.78 -9.47
C LEU A 115 4.33 -15.69 -9.69
N PRO A 116 3.69 -16.76 -10.20
CA PRO A 116 2.24 -16.77 -10.34
C PRO A 116 1.61 -16.40 -8.99
N PRO A 117 0.43 -15.74 -8.99
CA PRO A 117 -0.30 -15.48 -7.76
C PRO A 117 -0.41 -16.78 -6.95
N PRO A 118 -0.27 -16.74 -5.61
CA PRO A 118 -0.53 -17.93 -4.80
C PRO A 118 -1.91 -18.48 -5.15
N ALA A 119 -1.99 -19.78 -5.44
CA ALA A 119 -3.24 -20.42 -5.80
C ALA A 119 -4.27 -20.16 -4.70
N VAL A 120 -5.47 -19.70 -5.09
CA VAL A 120 -6.60 -19.60 -4.17
C VAL A 120 -6.90 -21.03 -3.72
N VAL A 121 -6.62 -21.32 -2.45
CA VAL A 121 -7.07 -22.55 -1.83
C VAL A 121 -8.53 -22.31 -1.46
N ASP A 122 -9.45 -22.75 -2.32
CA ASP A 122 -10.87 -22.82 -1.97
C ASP A 122 -10.99 -23.65 -0.69
N LYS A 123 -11.60 -23.06 0.34
CA LYS A 123 -11.94 -23.74 1.59
C LYS A 123 -13.32 -24.38 1.48
#